data_AF-A0A9D2RZ50-F1
#
_entry.id   AF-A0A9D2RZ50-F1
#
_cell.length_a   1.000
_cell.length_b   1.000
_cell.length_c   1.000
_cell.angle_alpha   90.00
_cell.angle_beta   90.00
_cell.angle_gamma   90.00
#
_symmetry.space_group_name_H-M   'P 1'
#
loop_
_entity.id
_entity.type
_entity.pdbx_description
1 polymer ?
#
loop_
_entity_poly.entity_id
_entity_poly.type
_entity_poly.pdbx_seq_one_letter_code
_entity_poly.pdbx_strand_id
1 'polypeptide(L)'
;MLSDIEIAQSTTLRPIAEIAAELGIQEEELELYGRYKAKINEQAFARLAGKPDGKLVLVTAINPTPAGEGKTTTTAGLGQAMAKIGKNTVIALREPSLGPVFGIKGGAAGGGYAQVLPMEDINLHFTGDMHAITSANNLCCAMLDNHLQQGNALGIDPRRIQIKRCLDMNDRALRNIVIGLGGKINGVPREDGFIITVASEVMAILCLAKDMNDLKERLGNILIAYTYAGEPVYARDIKAEGAMAALLRDAVNPNLVQTIEGTPAIMHGGPFANIAHGCNSVRATRLALKLADYCITEAGFGSDLGAEKFMDIKCRMAGLAPSCVVVVATVRALKYNGGVPKAELSAENVPALEKGIVNLKAHVENMQKFGVPVVVAINRFGTDTDAELAV
;
A
#
# COMPACT_ATOMS: atom_id res chain seq x y z
N MET A 1 26.72 12.04 5.12
CA MET A 1 25.75 11.09 5.71
C MET A 1 25.76 9.88 4.80
N LEU A 2 25.76 8.66 5.36
CA LEU A 2 25.61 7.45 4.54
C LEU A 2 24.29 7.53 3.76
N SER A 3 24.28 6.97 2.55
CA SER A 3 23.05 6.79 1.78
C SER A 3 22.16 5.74 2.43
N ASP A 4 20.86 5.78 2.12
CA ASP A 4 19.88 4.85 2.69
C ASP A 4 20.24 3.38 2.45
N ILE A 5 20.81 3.07 1.27
CA ILE A 5 21.23 1.71 0.91
C ILE A 5 22.49 1.28 1.69
N GLU A 6 23.45 2.18 1.91
CA GLU A 6 24.64 1.88 2.73
C GLU A 6 24.24 1.60 4.19
N ILE A 7 23.26 2.36 4.72
CA ILE A 7 22.69 2.10 6.05
C ILE A 7 22.01 0.73 6.08
N ALA A 8 21.18 0.42 5.08
CA ALA A 8 20.51 -0.87 4.98
C ALA A 8 21.49 -2.05 4.91
N GLN A 9 22.56 -1.94 4.11
CA GLN A 9 23.55 -3.00 3.91
C GLN A 9 24.48 -3.21 5.12
N SER A 10 24.74 -2.15 5.89
CA SER A 10 25.55 -2.23 7.12
C SER A 10 24.77 -2.75 8.34
N THR A 11 23.45 -2.90 8.22
CA THR A 11 22.59 -3.38 9.29
C THR A 11 22.65 -4.90 9.44
N THR A 12 22.90 -5.38 10.65
CA THR A 12 22.77 -6.82 10.98
C THR A 12 21.31 -7.13 11.33
N LEU A 13 20.59 -7.79 10.43
CA LEU A 13 19.20 -8.19 10.65
C LEU A 13 19.09 -9.41 11.55
N ARG A 14 18.05 -9.43 12.39
CA ARG A 14 17.71 -10.59 13.21
C ARG A 14 16.97 -11.64 12.38
N PRO A 15 17.13 -12.95 12.63
CA PRO A 15 16.28 -13.96 12.03
C PRO A 15 14.79 -13.65 12.24
N ILE A 16 13.99 -13.74 11.19
CA ILE A 16 12.57 -13.33 11.28
C ILE A 16 11.76 -14.19 12.24
N ALA A 17 12.16 -15.44 12.45
CA ALA A 17 11.55 -16.34 13.43
C ALA A 17 11.68 -15.80 14.86
N GLU A 18 12.77 -15.10 15.20
CA GLU A 18 12.94 -14.48 16.52
C GLU A 18 11.98 -13.30 16.69
N ILE A 19 11.86 -12.45 15.66
CA ILE A 19 10.90 -11.32 15.64
C ILE A 19 9.47 -11.84 15.78
N ALA A 20 9.15 -12.94 15.11
CA ALA A 20 7.84 -13.56 15.18
C ALA A 20 7.54 -14.17 16.56
N ALA A 21 8.54 -14.82 17.18
CA ALA A 21 8.40 -15.36 18.53
C ALA A 21 8.15 -14.26 19.58
N GLU A 22 8.77 -13.09 19.45
CA GLU A 22 8.51 -11.92 20.31
C GLU A 22 7.06 -11.41 20.19
N LEU A 23 6.45 -11.59 19.03
CA LEU A 23 5.03 -11.29 18.80
C LEU A 23 4.08 -12.42 19.25
N GLY A 24 4.61 -13.54 19.74
CA GLY A 24 3.83 -14.72 20.09
C GLY A 24 3.20 -15.42 18.88
N ILE A 25 3.84 -15.31 17.71
CA ILE A 25 3.53 -16.10 16.51
C ILE A 25 4.22 -17.46 16.66
N GLN A 26 3.48 -18.53 16.37
CA GLN A 26 3.96 -19.90 16.48
C GLN A 26 4.73 -20.32 15.21
N GLU A 27 5.58 -21.35 15.31
CA GLU A 27 6.41 -21.79 14.19
C GLU A 27 5.57 -22.29 13.01
N GLU A 28 4.49 -23.02 13.30
CA GLU A 28 3.50 -23.54 12.34
C GLU A 28 2.66 -22.44 11.66
N GLU A 29 2.68 -21.21 12.19
CA GLU A 29 2.00 -20.05 11.62
C GLU A 29 2.88 -19.25 10.65
N LEU A 30 4.17 -19.60 10.56
CA LEU A 30 5.18 -18.90 9.76
C LEU A 30 5.57 -19.71 8.53
N GLU A 31 5.55 -19.03 7.39
CA GLU A 31 6.07 -19.54 6.12
C GLU A 31 7.29 -18.72 5.74
N LEU A 32 8.49 -19.27 5.91
CA LEU A 32 9.75 -18.53 5.72
C LEU A 32 10.07 -18.27 4.24
N TYR A 33 10.44 -17.03 3.93
CA TYR A 33 10.98 -16.58 2.64
C TYR A 33 12.44 -16.15 2.82
N GLY A 34 13.31 -17.16 2.94
CA GLY A 34 14.68 -16.97 3.41
C GLY A 34 14.73 -16.66 4.91
N ARG A 35 15.81 -16.03 5.37
CA ARG A 35 16.09 -15.86 6.81
C ARG A 35 15.37 -14.66 7.46
N TYR A 36 15.04 -13.63 6.67
CA TYR A 36 14.65 -12.31 7.18
C TYR A 36 13.23 -11.87 6.79
N LYS A 37 12.43 -12.76 6.19
CA LYS A 37 11.06 -12.49 5.75
C LYS A 37 10.21 -13.74 5.95
N ALA A 38 8.95 -13.58 6.30
CA ALA A 38 8.01 -14.69 6.40
C ALA A 38 6.59 -14.24 6.01
N LYS A 39 5.75 -15.15 5.56
CA LYS A 39 4.29 -14.97 5.53
C LYS A 39 3.69 -15.49 6.84
N ILE A 40 2.62 -14.85 7.29
CA ILE A 40 1.84 -15.29 8.45
C ILE A 40 0.52 -15.89 7.94
N ASN A 41 0.31 -17.18 8.17
CA ASN A 41 -0.81 -17.93 7.61
C ASN A 41 -2.12 -17.78 8.41
N GLU A 42 -3.21 -18.38 7.90
CA GLU A 42 -4.55 -18.26 8.48
C GLU A 42 -4.70 -18.83 9.90
N GLN A 43 -3.79 -19.71 10.35
CA GLN A 43 -3.87 -20.29 11.71
C GLN A 43 -3.68 -19.20 12.77
N ALA A 44 -2.79 -18.24 12.53
CA ALA A 44 -2.60 -17.08 13.40
C ALA A 44 -3.88 -16.25 13.53
N PHE A 45 -4.58 -16.02 12.42
CA PHE A 45 -5.84 -15.26 12.43
C PHE A 45 -6.92 -15.98 13.24
N ALA A 46 -7.05 -17.30 13.08
CA ALA A 46 -8.01 -18.10 13.83
C ALA A 46 -7.72 -18.07 15.34
N ARG A 47 -6.45 -18.28 15.73
CA ARG A 47 -6.03 -18.27 17.14
C ARG A 47 -6.22 -16.90 17.79
N LEU A 48 -5.92 -15.83 17.06
CA LEU A 48 -5.96 -14.45 17.57
C LEU A 48 -7.34 -13.79 17.47
N ALA A 49 -8.34 -14.43 16.87
CA ALA A 49 -9.66 -13.85 16.60
C ALA A 49 -10.33 -13.26 17.86
N GLY A 50 -10.19 -13.94 19.01
CA GLY A 50 -10.78 -13.53 20.29
C GLY A 50 -9.96 -12.52 21.10
N LYS A 51 -8.72 -12.22 20.71
CA LYS A 51 -7.86 -11.27 21.44
C LYS A 51 -8.37 -9.84 21.22
N PRO A 52 -8.40 -8.94 22.23
CA PRO A 52 -8.78 -7.56 22.02
C PRO A 52 -7.81 -6.85 21.06
N ASP A 53 -8.31 -5.88 20.29
CA ASP A 53 -7.47 -5.06 19.43
C ASP A 53 -6.65 -4.06 20.27
N GLY A 54 -5.41 -3.85 19.86
CA GLY A 54 -4.57 -2.73 20.32
C GLY A 54 -5.06 -1.37 19.80
N LYS A 55 -4.23 -0.36 19.97
CA LYS A 55 -4.48 1.02 19.52
C LYS A 55 -4.02 1.21 18.08
N LEU A 56 -4.93 1.65 17.23
CA LEU A 56 -4.63 1.97 15.83
C LEU A 56 -4.16 3.42 15.70
N VAL A 57 -2.96 3.63 15.16
CA VAL A 57 -2.40 4.96 14.87
C VAL A 57 -2.25 5.11 13.36
N LEU A 58 -2.91 6.13 12.81
CA LEU A 58 -2.80 6.48 11.39
C LEU A 58 -1.76 7.58 11.21
N VAL A 59 -0.75 7.33 10.39
CA VAL A 59 0.20 8.34 9.93
C VAL A 59 -0.23 8.83 8.54
N THR A 60 -0.42 10.14 8.43
CA THR A 60 -0.71 10.85 7.18
C THR A 60 0.21 12.06 7.04
N ALA A 61 0.04 12.87 6.01
CA ALA A 61 0.87 14.06 5.79
C ALA A 61 0.05 15.21 5.23
N ILE A 62 0.69 16.37 5.14
CA ILE A 62 0.25 17.47 4.27
C ILE A 62 0.27 17.07 2.79
N ASN A 63 -0.16 17.97 1.91
CA ASN A 63 -0.09 17.72 0.47
C ASN A 63 1.36 17.45 0.04
N PRO A 64 1.62 16.42 -0.79
CA PRO A 64 2.98 16.13 -1.23
C PRO A 64 3.58 17.29 -2.00
N THR A 65 4.81 17.65 -1.66
CA THR A 65 5.58 18.68 -2.35
C THR A 65 6.84 18.08 -2.98
N PRO A 66 7.48 18.77 -3.94
CA PRO A 66 8.78 18.36 -4.44
C PRO A 66 9.91 18.34 -3.40
N ALA A 67 9.68 18.89 -2.19
CA ALA A 67 10.65 18.90 -1.09
C ALA A 67 10.72 17.55 -0.35
N GLY A 68 9.61 16.81 -0.33
CA GLY A 68 9.45 15.55 0.39
C GLY A 68 9.10 15.77 1.87
N GLU A 69 8.12 15.01 2.35
CA GLU A 69 7.60 15.15 3.72
C GLU A 69 8.15 14.06 4.66
N GLY A 70 8.59 12.90 4.13
CA GLY A 70 9.16 11.82 4.94
C GLY A 70 8.13 11.01 5.74
N LYS A 71 6.88 10.91 5.25
CA LYS A 71 5.79 10.22 5.98
C LYS A 71 6.17 8.79 6.43
N THR A 72 6.67 7.96 5.51
CA THR A 72 7.04 6.56 5.84
C THR A 72 8.24 6.48 6.77
N THR A 73 9.16 7.45 6.71
CA THR A 73 10.24 7.61 7.69
C THR A 73 9.66 7.86 9.08
N THR A 74 8.65 8.73 9.21
CA THR A 74 7.96 8.95 10.48
C THR A 74 7.19 7.71 10.93
N THR A 75 6.54 6.97 10.03
CA THR A 75 5.85 5.71 10.35
C THR A 75 6.82 4.69 10.94
N ALA A 76 7.98 4.48 10.29
CA ALA A 76 9.04 3.59 10.76
C ALA A 76 9.62 4.07 12.11
N GLY A 77 10.01 5.35 12.18
CA GLY A 77 10.64 5.95 13.35
C GLY A 77 9.72 5.99 14.58
N LEU A 78 8.41 6.22 14.38
CA LEU A 78 7.44 6.17 15.47
C LEU A 78 7.33 4.75 16.04
N GLY A 79 7.31 3.72 15.19
CA GLY A 79 7.30 2.33 15.67
C GLY A 79 8.54 1.96 16.47
N GLN A 80 9.71 2.36 15.99
CA GLN A 80 10.97 2.19 16.72
C GLN A 80 10.97 2.94 18.05
N ALA A 81 10.50 4.19 18.07
CA ALA A 81 10.41 4.99 19.28
C ALA A 81 9.47 4.38 20.31
N MET A 82 8.32 3.86 19.87
CA MET A 82 7.36 3.17 20.74
C MET A 82 7.96 1.92 21.38
N ALA A 83 8.73 1.13 20.63
CA ALA A 83 9.47 -0.01 21.16
C ALA A 83 10.51 0.43 22.21
N LYS A 84 11.24 1.53 21.98
CA LYS A 84 12.23 2.07 22.94
C LYS A 84 11.62 2.54 24.26
N ILE A 85 10.37 2.99 24.26
CA ILE A 85 9.66 3.36 25.49
C ILE A 85 8.89 2.17 26.11
N GLY A 86 9.20 0.94 25.67
CA GLY A 86 8.65 -0.29 26.23
C GLY A 86 7.22 -0.60 25.81
N LYS A 87 6.73 -0.07 24.69
CA LYS A 87 5.41 -0.40 24.13
C LYS A 87 5.52 -1.43 23.03
N ASN A 88 4.78 -2.54 23.16
CA ASN A 88 4.68 -3.52 22.09
C ASN A 88 3.98 -2.88 20.88
N THR A 89 4.69 -2.82 19.75
CA THR A 89 4.26 -2.06 18.57
C THR A 89 4.56 -2.83 17.30
N VAL A 90 3.58 -2.89 16.40
CA VAL A 90 3.73 -3.44 15.05
C VAL A 90 3.43 -2.36 14.02
N ILE A 91 4.31 -2.24 13.03
CA ILE A 91 4.14 -1.32 11.91
C ILE A 91 3.40 -2.05 10.78
N ALA A 92 2.50 -1.37 10.07
CA ALA A 92 1.79 -1.93 8.92
C ALA A 92 1.94 -1.01 7.69
N LEU A 93 2.68 -1.48 6.69
CA LEU A 93 3.07 -0.72 5.50
C LEU A 93 2.58 -1.36 4.20
N ARG A 94 2.63 -0.56 3.13
CA ARG A 94 2.38 -1.01 1.76
C ARG A 94 3.65 -1.57 1.14
N GLU A 95 3.48 -2.59 0.31
CA GLU A 95 4.54 -3.07 -0.59
C GLU A 95 4.69 -2.08 -1.76
N PRO A 96 5.92 -1.65 -2.11
CA PRO A 96 6.15 -0.82 -3.28
C PRO A 96 5.98 -1.61 -4.58
N SER A 97 5.62 -0.92 -5.65
CA SER A 97 5.63 -1.48 -7.01
C SER A 97 7.06 -1.64 -7.53
N LEU A 98 7.32 -2.71 -8.27
CA LEU A 98 8.62 -3.05 -8.85
C LEU A 98 9.01 -2.06 -9.96
N GLY A 99 8.08 -1.70 -10.85
CA GLY A 99 8.36 -0.88 -12.03
C GLY A 99 9.09 0.45 -11.74
N PRO A 100 8.64 1.26 -10.76
CA PRO A 100 9.31 2.51 -10.35
C PRO A 100 10.77 2.38 -9.91
N VAL A 101 11.16 1.22 -9.38
CA VAL A 101 12.53 0.97 -8.88
C VAL A 101 13.56 1.07 -9.99
N PHE A 102 13.22 0.61 -11.19
CA PHE A 102 14.06 0.71 -12.39
C PHE A 102 13.90 2.04 -13.15
N GLY A 103 13.17 3.00 -12.58
CA GLY A 103 12.96 4.33 -13.14
C GLY A 103 13.64 5.42 -12.31
N ILE A 104 12.83 6.36 -11.81
CA ILE A 104 13.31 7.56 -11.10
C ILE A 104 13.24 7.40 -9.57
N LYS A 105 12.53 6.37 -9.07
CA LYS A 105 12.27 6.19 -7.63
C LYS A 105 12.79 4.83 -7.15
N GLY A 106 14.04 4.79 -6.69
CA GLY A 106 14.45 3.76 -5.72
C GLY A 106 13.74 4.06 -4.40
N GLY A 107 12.85 3.17 -3.95
CA GLY A 107 12.02 3.40 -2.77
C GLY A 107 12.63 2.79 -1.52
N ALA A 108 13.16 3.58 -0.59
CA ALA A 108 13.32 3.06 0.76
C ALA A 108 11.94 2.93 1.42
N ALA A 109 11.68 1.83 2.13
CA ALA A 109 10.52 1.70 3.03
C ALA A 109 10.81 2.50 4.32
N GLY A 110 10.86 3.83 4.20
CA GLY A 110 11.40 4.75 5.21
C GLY A 110 12.59 5.53 4.67
N GLY A 111 13.50 5.96 5.54
CA GLY A 111 14.75 6.65 5.15
C GLY A 111 15.68 6.87 6.34
N GLY A 112 16.97 7.05 6.08
CA GLY A 112 17.99 7.20 7.12
C GLY A 112 18.03 6.00 8.07
N TYR A 113 17.97 6.24 9.38
CA TYR A 113 17.95 5.18 10.41
C TYR A 113 16.52 4.74 10.81
N ALA A 114 15.51 5.17 10.04
CA ALA A 114 14.12 4.76 10.22
C ALA A 114 13.64 4.08 8.94
N GLN A 115 14.06 2.82 8.75
CA GLN A 115 13.79 2.01 7.57
C GLN A 115 13.24 0.63 7.95
N VAL A 116 12.42 0.05 7.08
CA VAL A 116 12.03 -1.36 7.08
C VAL A 116 12.87 -2.14 6.08
N LEU A 117 13.37 -3.30 6.50
CA LEU A 117 14.38 -4.11 5.84
C LEU A 117 13.94 -5.58 5.75
N PRO A 118 14.46 -6.38 4.81
CA PRO A 118 15.52 -6.07 3.83
C PRO A 118 15.04 -5.24 2.63
N MET A 119 15.70 -4.10 2.38
CA MET A 119 15.28 -3.12 1.36
C MET A 119 15.30 -3.67 -0.07
N GLU A 120 16.32 -4.46 -0.42
CA GLU A 120 16.46 -5.02 -1.77
C GLU A 120 15.29 -5.95 -2.10
N ASP A 121 14.97 -6.88 -1.20
CA ASP A 121 13.85 -7.79 -1.40
C ASP A 121 12.52 -7.03 -1.49
N ILE A 122 12.29 -6.07 -0.58
CA ILE A 122 11.07 -5.25 -0.54
C ILE A 122 10.84 -4.50 -1.85
N ASN A 123 11.91 -4.02 -2.49
CA ASN A 123 11.82 -3.28 -3.75
C ASN A 123 11.75 -4.16 -5.00
N LEU A 124 12.08 -5.44 -4.88
CA LEU A 124 12.11 -6.37 -5.99
C LEU A 124 10.90 -7.30 -5.93
N HIS A 125 11.14 -8.60 -5.85
CA HIS A 125 10.08 -9.60 -5.91
C HIS A 125 9.42 -9.86 -4.56
N PHE A 126 10.02 -9.38 -3.47
CA PHE A 126 9.61 -9.58 -2.09
C PHE A 126 9.21 -11.03 -1.80
N THR A 127 7.91 -11.30 -1.66
CA THR A 127 7.33 -12.63 -1.46
C THR A 127 6.46 -13.11 -2.63
N GLY A 128 6.39 -12.32 -3.71
CA GLY A 128 5.69 -12.64 -4.95
C GLY A 128 4.25 -12.14 -5.04
N ASP A 129 3.79 -11.31 -4.09
CA ASP A 129 2.40 -10.83 -4.03
C ASP A 129 1.99 -10.05 -5.29
N MET A 130 2.85 -9.14 -5.77
CA MET A 130 2.62 -8.42 -7.04
C MET A 130 2.54 -9.37 -8.24
N HIS A 131 3.32 -10.45 -8.27
CA HIS A 131 3.28 -11.44 -9.35
C HIS A 131 1.99 -12.24 -9.32
N ALA A 132 1.51 -12.62 -8.14
CA ALA A 132 0.24 -13.31 -7.96
C ALA A 132 -0.94 -12.43 -8.42
N ILE A 133 -0.95 -11.15 -8.05
CA ILE A 133 -1.95 -10.16 -8.47
C ILE A 133 -1.91 -9.97 -10.00
N THR A 134 -0.72 -9.85 -10.58
CA THR A 134 -0.55 -9.75 -12.04
C THR A 134 -1.12 -10.97 -12.74
N SER A 135 -0.82 -12.17 -12.22
CA SER A 135 -1.30 -13.44 -12.75
C SER A 135 -2.82 -13.56 -12.66
N ALA A 136 -3.42 -13.22 -11.53
CA ALA A 136 -4.87 -13.26 -11.33
C ALA A 136 -5.61 -12.28 -12.26
N ASN A 137 -5.15 -11.03 -12.37
CA ASN A 137 -5.73 -10.04 -13.27
C ASN A 137 -5.66 -10.48 -14.74
N ASN A 138 -4.49 -10.96 -15.17
CA ASN A 138 -4.27 -11.35 -16.56
C ASN A 138 -4.96 -12.68 -16.91
N LEU A 139 -5.16 -13.58 -15.93
CA LEU A 139 -6.01 -14.76 -16.10
C LEU A 139 -7.45 -14.34 -16.41
N CYS A 140 -8.02 -13.39 -15.68
CA CYS A 140 -9.36 -12.88 -15.96
C CYS A 140 -9.47 -12.31 -17.39
N CYS A 141 -8.47 -11.54 -17.83
CA CYS A 141 -8.41 -11.01 -19.19
C CYS A 141 -8.33 -12.13 -20.23
N ALA A 142 -7.49 -13.15 -19.99
CA ALA A 142 -7.34 -14.29 -20.89
C ALA A 142 -8.62 -15.13 -20.99
N MET A 143 -9.32 -15.36 -19.86
CA MET A 143 -10.60 -16.06 -19.84
C MET A 143 -11.69 -15.28 -20.58
N LEU A 144 -11.71 -13.95 -20.45
CA LEU A 144 -12.62 -13.08 -21.19
C LEU A 144 -12.39 -13.21 -22.71
N ASP A 145 -11.15 -13.03 -23.17
CA ASP A 145 -10.84 -13.12 -24.61
C ASP A 145 -11.06 -14.55 -25.15
N ASN A 146 -10.81 -15.58 -24.34
CA ASN A 146 -11.16 -16.96 -24.70
C ASN A 146 -12.68 -17.15 -24.79
N HIS A 147 -13.47 -16.56 -23.90
CA HIS A 147 -14.93 -16.60 -23.98
C HIS A 147 -15.45 -15.98 -25.29
N LEU A 148 -14.84 -14.87 -25.73
CA LEU A 148 -15.13 -14.30 -27.06
C LEU A 148 -14.82 -15.28 -28.19
N GLN A 149 -13.64 -15.92 -28.14
CA GLN A 149 -13.20 -16.88 -29.14
C GLN A 149 -14.08 -18.14 -29.22
N GLN A 150 -14.57 -18.63 -28.08
CA GLN A 150 -15.38 -19.86 -27.98
C GLN A 150 -16.87 -19.65 -28.30
N GLY A 151 -17.23 -18.52 -28.93
CA GLY A 151 -18.58 -18.25 -29.41
C GLY A 151 -19.33 -17.15 -28.67
N ASN A 152 -18.69 -16.48 -27.70
CA ASN A 152 -19.22 -15.30 -27.02
C ASN A 152 -20.67 -15.48 -26.52
N ALA A 153 -20.94 -16.58 -25.81
CA ALA A 153 -22.30 -16.94 -25.40
C ALA A 153 -23.00 -15.88 -24.51
N LEU A 154 -22.23 -14.96 -23.92
CA LEU A 154 -22.74 -13.85 -23.10
C LEU A 154 -23.07 -12.60 -23.93
N GLY A 155 -22.75 -12.58 -25.23
CA GLY A 155 -22.98 -11.43 -26.10
C GLY A 155 -22.16 -10.20 -25.68
N ILE A 156 -20.94 -10.39 -25.17
CA ILE A 156 -20.01 -9.30 -24.79
C ILE A 156 -19.69 -8.47 -26.03
N ASP A 157 -19.77 -7.14 -25.91
CA ASP A 157 -19.28 -6.23 -26.94
C ASP A 157 -17.77 -6.01 -26.73
N PRO A 158 -16.88 -6.44 -27.67
CA PRO A 158 -15.44 -6.30 -27.52
C PRO A 158 -14.96 -4.84 -27.38
N ARG A 159 -15.80 -3.87 -27.76
CA ARG A 159 -15.53 -2.43 -27.65
C ARG A 159 -15.86 -1.87 -26.26
N ARG A 160 -16.56 -2.64 -25.42
CA ARG A 160 -17.04 -2.21 -24.09
C ARG A 160 -16.44 -3.04 -22.96
N ILE A 161 -15.29 -3.66 -23.18
CA ILE A 161 -14.50 -4.33 -22.12
C ILE A 161 -13.87 -3.26 -21.23
N GLN A 162 -14.02 -3.42 -19.92
CA GLN A 162 -13.57 -2.47 -18.90
C GLN A 162 -12.28 -2.91 -18.22
N ILE A 163 -12.10 -4.23 -18.03
CA ILE A 163 -10.88 -4.77 -17.43
C ILE A 163 -9.70 -4.63 -18.40
N LYS A 164 -8.57 -4.16 -17.88
CA LYS A 164 -7.30 -4.05 -18.61
C LYS A 164 -6.31 -5.09 -18.10
N ARG A 165 -5.39 -5.50 -18.98
CA ARG A 165 -4.23 -6.30 -18.57
C ARG A 165 -3.34 -5.48 -17.64
N CYS A 166 -2.48 -6.14 -16.88
CA CYS A 166 -1.52 -5.44 -16.05
C CYS A 166 -0.12 -6.05 -16.11
N LEU A 167 0.87 -5.20 -15.84
CA LEU A 167 2.28 -5.56 -15.75
C LEU A 167 2.97 -4.60 -14.79
N ASP A 168 3.77 -5.10 -13.85
CA ASP A 168 4.45 -4.26 -12.88
C ASP A 168 5.75 -3.64 -13.42
N MET A 169 5.64 -3.00 -14.59
CA MET A 169 6.73 -2.31 -15.28
C MET A 169 6.26 -0.94 -15.76
N ASN A 170 7.18 0.03 -15.78
CA ASN A 170 6.92 1.35 -16.35
C ASN A 170 6.99 1.32 -17.89
N ASP A 171 6.06 0.62 -18.52
CA ASP A 171 6.01 0.49 -19.98
C ASP A 171 4.91 1.38 -20.60
N ARG A 172 5.33 2.48 -21.23
CA ARG A 172 4.40 3.41 -21.89
C ARG A 172 3.85 2.87 -23.22
N ALA A 173 4.55 1.94 -23.88
CA ALA A 173 4.17 1.43 -25.19
C ALA A 173 2.91 0.55 -25.12
N LEU A 174 2.66 -0.06 -23.95
CA LEU A 174 1.50 -0.91 -23.72
C LEU A 174 0.23 -0.17 -23.29
N ARG A 175 0.23 1.17 -23.22
CA ARG A 175 -0.93 1.95 -22.76
C ARG A 175 -2.16 1.79 -23.66
N ASN A 176 -1.95 1.73 -24.97
CA ASN A 176 -2.98 1.54 -25.98
C ASN A 176 -2.44 0.57 -27.03
N ILE A 177 -3.09 -0.57 -27.20
CA ILE A 177 -2.70 -1.63 -28.12
C ILE A 177 -3.92 -2.19 -28.84
N VAL A 178 -3.69 -2.95 -29.89
CA VAL A 178 -4.68 -3.83 -30.50
C VAL A 178 -4.21 -5.26 -30.34
N ILE A 179 -5.05 -6.14 -29.79
CA ILE A 179 -4.76 -7.56 -29.58
C ILE A 179 -5.63 -8.43 -30.49
N GLY A 180 -5.45 -9.76 -30.44
CA GLY A 180 -6.29 -10.71 -31.18
C GLY A 180 -6.11 -10.65 -32.70
N LEU A 181 -4.96 -10.13 -33.16
CA LEU A 181 -4.60 -10.08 -34.58
C LEU A 181 -4.07 -11.43 -35.08
N GLY A 182 -3.88 -11.58 -36.40
CA GLY A 182 -3.31 -12.79 -37.00
C GLY A 182 -4.33 -13.83 -37.47
N GLY A 183 -5.61 -13.47 -37.59
CA GLY A 183 -6.66 -14.33 -38.16
C GLY A 183 -7.43 -15.15 -37.12
N LYS A 184 -8.42 -15.92 -37.59
CA LYS A 184 -9.48 -16.56 -36.78
C LYS A 184 -8.97 -17.42 -35.61
N ILE A 185 -7.81 -18.05 -35.75
CA ILE A 185 -7.24 -18.92 -34.71
C ILE A 185 -6.57 -18.16 -33.55
N ASN A 186 -6.31 -16.85 -33.74
CA ASN A 186 -5.49 -16.04 -32.84
C ASN A 186 -6.32 -15.03 -31.99
N GLY A 187 -7.65 -15.10 -32.06
CA GLY A 187 -8.56 -14.30 -31.23
C GLY A 187 -9.46 -13.35 -32.02
N VAL A 188 -10.13 -12.47 -31.28
CA VAL A 188 -11.01 -11.42 -31.81
C VAL A 188 -10.30 -10.07 -31.72
N PRO A 189 -10.02 -9.38 -32.84
CA PRO A 189 -9.39 -8.07 -32.81
C PRO A 189 -10.15 -7.05 -31.97
N ARG A 190 -9.47 -6.40 -31.03
CA ARG A 190 -10.01 -5.30 -30.22
C ARG A 190 -8.92 -4.38 -29.68
N GLU A 191 -9.31 -3.16 -29.34
CA GLU A 191 -8.48 -2.25 -28.55
C GLU A 191 -8.34 -2.77 -27.11
N ASP A 192 -7.15 -2.59 -26.55
CA ASP A 192 -6.84 -2.95 -25.17
C ASP A 192 -5.72 -2.04 -24.62
N GLY A 193 -5.33 -2.27 -23.37
CA GLY A 193 -4.15 -1.65 -22.80
C GLY A 193 -3.69 -2.33 -21.53
N PHE A 194 -2.49 -1.95 -21.09
CA PHE A 194 -1.93 -2.35 -19.81
C PHE A 194 -1.97 -1.21 -18.80
N ILE A 195 -2.24 -1.58 -17.56
CA ILE A 195 -2.01 -0.75 -16.37
C ILE A 195 -0.87 -1.33 -15.54
N ILE A 196 -0.26 -0.51 -14.69
CA ILE A 196 0.68 -1.05 -13.69
C ILE A 196 -0.07 -1.92 -12.68
N THR A 197 0.52 -3.02 -12.20
CA THR A 197 -0.18 -4.02 -11.38
C THR A 197 -0.88 -3.43 -10.15
N VAL A 198 -0.23 -2.49 -9.46
CA VAL A 198 -0.80 -1.79 -8.29
C VAL A 198 -2.03 -0.93 -8.59
N ALA A 199 -2.32 -0.67 -9.86
CA ALA A 199 -3.53 0.03 -10.32
C ALA A 199 -4.71 -0.92 -10.59
N SER A 200 -4.50 -2.24 -10.54
CA SER A 200 -5.57 -3.21 -10.77
C SER A 200 -6.63 -3.19 -9.66
N GLU A 201 -7.88 -3.47 -10.03
CA GLU A 201 -8.95 -3.66 -9.05
C GLU A 201 -8.68 -4.88 -8.16
N VAL A 202 -7.99 -5.90 -8.68
CA VAL A 202 -7.51 -7.06 -7.92
C VAL A 202 -6.64 -6.63 -6.73
N MET A 203 -5.73 -5.66 -6.91
CA MET A 203 -4.93 -5.10 -5.80
C MET A 203 -5.82 -4.41 -4.75
N ALA A 204 -6.79 -3.60 -5.20
CA ALA A 204 -7.70 -2.92 -4.28
C ALA A 204 -8.56 -3.92 -3.48
N ILE A 205 -9.04 -4.98 -4.15
CA ILE A 205 -9.80 -6.07 -3.54
C ILE A 205 -8.96 -6.83 -2.51
N LEU A 206 -7.72 -7.23 -2.85
CA LEU A 206 -6.81 -7.90 -1.92
C LEU A 206 -6.58 -7.06 -0.66
N CYS A 207 -6.48 -5.74 -0.82
CA CYS A 207 -6.26 -4.83 0.30
C CYS A 207 -7.52 -4.63 1.18
N LEU A 208 -8.72 -4.89 0.67
CA LEU A 208 -9.96 -4.73 1.43
C LEU A 208 -10.57 -6.05 1.91
N ALA A 209 -10.11 -7.18 1.38
CA ALA A 209 -10.63 -8.50 1.73
C ALA A 209 -10.32 -8.85 3.20
N LYS A 210 -11.31 -9.39 3.92
CA LYS A 210 -11.12 -9.89 5.29
C LYS A 210 -10.52 -11.31 5.33
N ASP A 211 -10.87 -12.14 4.36
CA ASP A 211 -10.50 -13.55 4.25
C ASP A 211 -10.61 -14.02 2.79
N MET A 212 -10.23 -15.28 2.52
CA MET A 212 -10.26 -15.87 1.19
C MET A 212 -11.67 -15.93 0.57
N ASN A 213 -12.73 -16.09 1.38
CA ASN A 213 -14.09 -16.16 0.86
C ASN A 213 -14.57 -14.77 0.42
N ASP A 214 -14.34 -13.74 1.22
CA ASP A 214 -14.61 -12.35 0.87
C ASP A 214 -13.76 -11.90 -0.34
N LEU A 215 -12.49 -12.32 -0.41
CA LEU A 215 -11.63 -12.11 -1.58
C LEU A 215 -12.28 -12.68 -2.84
N LYS A 216 -12.66 -13.96 -2.83
CA LYS A 216 -13.29 -14.63 -3.97
C LYS A 216 -14.61 -13.97 -4.39
N GLU A 217 -15.45 -13.61 -3.42
CA GLU A 217 -16.73 -12.92 -3.69
C GLU A 217 -16.49 -11.57 -4.39
N ARG A 218 -15.57 -10.76 -3.85
CA ARG A 218 -15.21 -9.46 -4.44
C ARG A 218 -14.63 -9.60 -5.85
N LEU A 219 -13.75 -10.59 -6.06
CA LEU A 219 -13.21 -10.89 -7.39
C LEU A 219 -14.32 -11.24 -8.38
N GLY A 220 -15.33 -12.01 -7.96
CA GLY A 220 -16.50 -12.32 -8.79
C GLY A 220 -17.38 -11.12 -9.12
N ASN A 221 -17.33 -10.06 -8.30
CA ASN A 221 -18.08 -8.82 -8.46
C ASN A 221 -17.38 -7.77 -9.36
N ILE A 222 -16.18 -8.04 -9.88
CA ILE A 222 -15.50 -7.14 -10.82
C ILE A 222 -16.33 -7.02 -12.09
N LEU A 223 -16.70 -5.80 -12.48
CA LEU A 223 -17.33 -5.50 -13.76
C LEU A 223 -16.26 -5.55 -14.87
N ILE A 224 -16.32 -6.55 -15.74
CA ILE A 224 -15.29 -6.79 -16.75
C ILE A 224 -15.68 -6.30 -18.13
N ALA A 225 -16.97 -6.25 -18.47
CA ALA A 225 -17.45 -5.79 -19.77
C ALA A 225 -18.94 -5.42 -19.76
N TYR A 226 -19.44 -4.95 -20.89
CA TYR A 226 -20.87 -4.85 -21.18
C TYR A 226 -21.24 -5.70 -22.41
N THR A 227 -22.47 -6.19 -22.45
CA THR A 227 -23.02 -6.87 -23.63
C THR A 227 -23.38 -5.86 -24.73
N TYR A 228 -23.71 -6.35 -25.93
CA TYR A 228 -24.27 -5.51 -27.00
C TYR A 228 -25.59 -4.83 -26.60
N ALA A 229 -26.36 -5.44 -25.70
CA ALA A 229 -27.59 -4.88 -25.15
C ALA A 229 -27.35 -3.83 -24.03
N GLY A 230 -26.09 -3.69 -23.56
CA GLY A 230 -25.72 -2.76 -22.49
C GLY A 230 -25.79 -3.35 -21.08
N GLU A 231 -26.02 -4.66 -20.95
CA GLU A 231 -26.03 -5.34 -19.65
C GLU A 231 -24.61 -5.53 -19.09
N PRO A 232 -24.40 -5.37 -17.78
CA PRO A 232 -23.10 -5.59 -17.16
C PRO A 232 -22.71 -7.06 -17.17
N VAL A 233 -21.42 -7.34 -17.41
CA VAL A 233 -20.83 -8.68 -17.32
C VAL A 233 -19.74 -8.66 -16.27
N TYR A 234 -19.84 -9.55 -15.30
CA TYR A 234 -18.94 -9.67 -14.16
C TYR A 234 -17.97 -10.84 -14.31
N ALA A 235 -16.87 -10.83 -13.56
CA ALA A 235 -15.88 -11.91 -13.58
C ALA A 235 -16.49 -13.30 -13.26
N ARG A 236 -17.52 -13.35 -12.40
CA ARG A 236 -18.26 -14.60 -12.11
C ARG A 236 -19.03 -15.17 -13.29
N ASP A 237 -19.45 -14.33 -14.25
CA ASP A 237 -20.26 -14.77 -15.39
C ASP A 237 -19.40 -15.58 -16.38
N ILE A 238 -18.09 -15.34 -16.39
CA ILE A 238 -17.09 -16.17 -17.07
C ILE A 238 -16.39 -17.18 -16.14
N LYS A 239 -16.87 -17.33 -14.90
CA LYS A 239 -16.36 -18.26 -13.87
C LYS A 239 -14.88 -18.05 -13.50
N ALA A 240 -14.39 -16.82 -13.53
CA ALA A 240 -12.98 -16.51 -13.27
C ALA A 240 -12.63 -16.40 -11.77
N GLU A 241 -13.60 -16.16 -10.89
CA GLU A 241 -13.40 -15.82 -9.48
C GLU A 241 -12.70 -16.90 -8.67
N GLY A 242 -13.04 -18.18 -8.89
CA GLY A 242 -12.40 -19.28 -8.20
C GLY A 242 -10.92 -19.43 -8.58
N ALA A 243 -10.62 -19.29 -9.88
CA ALA A 243 -9.25 -19.43 -10.39
C ALA A 243 -8.38 -18.23 -10.00
N MET A 244 -8.93 -17.01 -10.04
CA MET A 244 -8.24 -15.82 -9.51
C MET A 244 -7.94 -15.95 -8.02
N ALA A 245 -8.90 -16.41 -7.21
CA ALA A 245 -8.69 -16.63 -5.78
C ALA A 245 -7.60 -17.69 -5.52
N ALA A 246 -7.57 -18.77 -6.31
CA ALA A 246 -6.53 -19.80 -6.20
C ALA A 246 -5.12 -19.26 -6.46
N LEU A 247 -4.95 -18.35 -7.44
CA LEU A 247 -3.67 -17.70 -7.70
C LEU A 247 -3.23 -16.75 -6.56
N LEU A 248 -4.18 -16.24 -5.78
CA LEU A 248 -3.94 -15.35 -4.65
C LEU A 248 -3.88 -16.08 -3.30
N ARG A 249 -3.93 -17.41 -3.29
CA ARG A 249 -4.01 -18.23 -2.07
C ARG A 249 -2.94 -17.85 -1.04
N ASP A 250 -1.70 -17.71 -1.48
CA ASP A 250 -0.58 -17.42 -0.58
C ASP A 250 -0.38 -15.90 -0.46
N ALA A 251 -0.73 -15.14 -1.51
CA ALA A 251 -0.62 -13.69 -1.54
C ALA A 251 -1.64 -12.96 -0.64
N VAL A 252 -2.63 -13.65 -0.08
CA VAL A 252 -3.56 -13.07 0.92
C VAL A 252 -2.93 -12.97 2.32
N ASN A 253 -1.85 -13.73 2.56
CA ASN A 253 -1.17 -13.82 3.84
C ASN A 253 -0.16 -12.68 4.01
N PRO A 254 -0.25 -11.87 5.08
CA PRO A 254 0.65 -10.74 5.28
C PRO A 254 2.12 -11.15 5.45
N ASN A 255 3.03 -10.28 4.99
CA ASN A 255 4.46 -10.53 5.08
C ASN A 255 5.07 -9.83 6.30
N LEU A 256 5.70 -10.60 7.18
CA LEU A 256 6.47 -10.12 8.32
C LEU A 256 7.92 -9.84 7.92
N VAL A 257 8.37 -8.65 8.27
CA VAL A 257 9.74 -8.13 8.16
C VAL A 257 10.06 -7.32 9.42
N GLN A 258 11.15 -6.57 9.43
CA GLN A 258 11.57 -5.79 10.59
C GLN A 258 12.14 -4.43 10.20
N THR A 259 12.16 -3.49 11.14
CA THR A 259 12.94 -2.26 11.00
C THR A 259 14.42 -2.52 11.22
N ILE A 260 15.27 -1.53 10.91
CA ILE A 260 16.70 -1.53 11.25
C ILE A 260 16.99 -1.78 12.73
N GLU A 261 16.04 -1.52 13.63
CA GLU A 261 16.16 -1.76 15.08
C GLU A 261 15.43 -3.04 15.53
N GLY A 262 15.00 -3.90 14.60
CA GLY A 262 14.29 -5.14 14.91
C GLY A 262 12.83 -4.96 15.32
N THR A 263 12.26 -3.75 15.28
CA THR A 263 10.81 -3.56 15.49
C THR A 263 10.02 -4.31 14.41
N PRO A 264 9.01 -5.12 14.77
CA PRO A 264 8.23 -5.88 13.79
C PRO A 264 7.45 -4.98 12.82
N ALA A 265 7.48 -5.34 11.54
CA ALA A 265 6.76 -4.64 10.48
C ALA A 265 6.06 -5.63 9.55
N ILE A 266 4.77 -5.39 9.27
CA ILE A 266 3.97 -6.16 8.33
C ILE A 266 3.81 -5.34 7.05
N MET A 267 4.27 -5.87 5.92
CA MET A 267 4.16 -5.22 4.62
C MET A 267 3.24 -6.03 3.72
N HIS A 268 2.10 -5.47 3.32
CA HIS A 268 1.11 -6.24 2.56
C HIS A 268 0.15 -5.37 1.76
N GLY A 269 0.08 -5.62 0.46
CA GLY A 269 -0.72 -4.85 -0.49
C GLY A 269 -0.18 -3.44 -0.73
N GLY A 270 -0.57 -2.82 -1.83
CA GLY A 270 -0.05 -1.51 -2.22
C GLY A 270 -0.87 -0.85 -3.32
N PRO A 271 -2.16 -0.55 -3.10
CA PRO A 271 -3.00 0.06 -4.11
C PRO A 271 -2.62 1.53 -4.30
N PHE A 272 -2.94 2.06 -5.47
CA PHE A 272 -2.91 3.49 -5.71
C PHE A 272 -3.83 4.26 -4.75
N ALA A 273 -3.46 5.51 -4.47
CA ALA A 273 -4.19 6.40 -3.57
C ALA A 273 -5.05 7.44 -4.31
N ASN A 274 -5.04 7.45 -5.65
CA ASN A 274 -5.90 8.28 -6.48
C ASN A 274 -7.14 7.50 -6.96
N ILE A 275 -6.94 6.43 -7.75
CA ILE A 275 -8.02 5.57 -8.27
C ILE A 275 -8.48 4.49 -7.29
N ALA A 276 -7.75 4.31 -6.18
CA ALA A 276 -8.09 3.42 -5.08
C ALA A 276 -7.80 4.12 -3.74
N HIS A 277 -7.84 3.36 -2.64
CA HIS A 277 -7.82 3.86 -1.27
C HIS A 277 -6.42 4.07 -0.67
N GLY A 278 -5.36 3.61 -1.33
CA GLY A 278 -4.00 3.98 -0.94
C GLY A 278 -3.49 3.43 0.40
N CYS A 279 -4.08 2.36 0.95
CA CYS A 279 -3.71 1.79 2.24
C CYS A 279 -3.11 0.38 2.06
N ASN A 280 -2.34 -0.09 3.04
CA ASN A 280 -2.00 -1.51 3.12
C ASN A 280 -3.26 -2.35 3.41
N SER A 281 -3.16 -3.67 3.31
CA SER A 281 -4.32 -4.53 3.48
C SER A 281 -5.00 -4.44 4.86
N VAL A 282 -6.32 -4.68 4.88
CA VAL A 282 -7.13 -4.87 6.09
C VAL A 282 -6.58 -6.02 6.93
N ARG A 283 -6.20 -7.13 6.31
CA ARG A 283 -5.65 -8.31 7.00
C ARG A 283 -4.37 -7.98 7.77
N ALA A 284 -3.43 -7.25 7.17
CA ALA A 284 -2.21 -6.83 7.86
C ALA A 284 -2.49 -5.91 9.04
N THR A 285 -3.38 -4.91 8.88
CA THR A 285 -3.72 -3.99 9.98
C THR A 285 -4.43 -4.72 11.12
N ARG A 286 -5.37 -5.63 10.83
CA ARG A 286 -6.05 -6.43 11.85
C ARG A 286 -5.08 -7.35 12.58
N LEU A 287 -4.20 -8.02 11.84
CA LEU A 287 -3.19 -8.90 12.44
C LEU A 287 -2.26 -8.10 13.37
N ALA A 288 -1.77 -6.94 12.93
CA ALA A 288 -0.95 -6.04 13.76
C ALA A 288 -1.68 -5.61 15.04
N LEU A 289 -2.97 -5.28 14.96
CA LEU A 289 -3.80 -4.92 16.12
C LEU A 289 -3.98 -6.08 17.11
N LYS A 290 -4.02 -7.33 16.64
CA LYS A 290 -4.07 -8.49 17.53
C LYS A 290 -2.71 -8.81 18.15
N LEU A 291 -1.61 -8.54 17.45
CA LEU A 291 -0.27 -8.94 17.89
C LEU A 291 0.32 -7.96 18.93
N ALA A 292 -0.04 -6.68 18.88
CA ALA A 292 0.61 -5.63 19.65
C ALA A 292 -0.35 -4.64 20.32
N ASP A 293 0.16 -3.89 21.30
CA ASP A 293 -0.60 -2.83 21.97
C ASP A 293 -0.84 -1.64 21.03
N TYR A 294 0.05 -1.43 20.05
CA TYR A 294 -0.04 -0.35 19.06
C TYR A 294 0.19 -0.89 17.64
N CYS A 295 -0.73 -0.59 16.74
CA CYS A 295 -0.56 -0.74 15.30
C CYS A 295 -0.33 0.64 14.68
N ILE A 296 0.84 0.89 14.11
CA ILE A 296 1.13 2.13 13.39
C ILE A 296 1.07 1.84 11.89
N THR A 297 0.19 2.54 11.18
CA THR A 297 -0.01 2.37 9.75
C THR A 297 -0.07 3.71 9.04
N GLU A 298 -0.14 3.70 7.71
CA GLU A 298 -0.18 4.92 6.91
C GLU A 298 -1.10 4.79 5.68
N ALA A 299 -1.44 5.94 5.11
CA ALA A 299 -2.15 6.03 3.83
C ALA A 299 -1.37 6.90 2.82
N GLY A 300 -1.47 6.57 1.53
CA GLY A 300 -0.77 7.26 0.44
C GLY A 300 -1.24 8.72 0.22
N PHE A 301 -0.41 9.57 -0.40
CA PHE A 301 -0.64 11.02 -0.53
C PHE A 301 -0.82 11.75 0.82
N GLY A 302 -1.47 12.92 0.82
CA GLY A 302 -1.79 13.70 2.02
C GLY A 302 -3.12 13.27 2.67
N SER A 303 -3.52 13.96 3.73
CA SER A 303 -4.71 13.59 4.51
C SER A 303 -6.04 13.79 3.77
N ASP A 304 -6.05 14.69 2.79
CA ASP A 304 -7.15 15.00 1.88
C ASP A 304 -7.53 13.85 0.93
N LEU A 305 -6.60 12.92 0.68
CA LEU A 305 -6.86 11.73 -0.14
C LEU A 305 -6.65 10.45 0.67
N GLY A 306 -5.45 10.26 1.22
CA GLY A 306 -5.09 9.01 1.89
C GLY A 306 -5.87 8.79 3.16
N ALA A 307 -5.84 9.79 4.06
CA ALA A 307 -6.49 9.65 5.35
C ALA A 307 -8.02 9.66 5.23
N GLU A 308 -8.60 10.51 4.38
CA GLU A 308 -10.02 10.46 4.06
C GLU A 308 -10.43 9.06 3.59
N LYS A 309 -9.77 8.49 2.58
CA LYS A 309 -10.09 7.13 2.11
C LYS A 309 -9.81 6.05 3.15
N PHE A 310 -8.81 6.24 4.01
CA PHE A 310 -8.58 5.34 5.13
C PHE A 310 -9.78 5.34 6.08
N MET A 311 -10.29 6.52 6.45
CA MET A 311 -11.45 6.67 7.35
C MET A 311 -12.76 6.22 6.68
N ASP A 312 -13.04 6.72 5.48
CA ASP A 312 -14.34 6.58 4.82
C ASP A 312 -14.50 5.27 4.02
N ILE A 313 -13.40 4.63 3.64
CA ILE A 313 -13.43 3.33 2.94
C ILE A 313 -12.91 2.23 3.84
N LYS A 314 -11.61 2.24 4.19
CA LYS A 314 -10.97 1.11 4.90
C LYS A 314 -11.58 0.90 6.28
N CYS A 315 -11.66 1.94 7.11
CA CYS A 315 -12.24 1.87 8.46
C CYS A 315 -13.71 1.50 8.43
N ARG A 316 -14.49 2.13 7.55
CA ARG A 316 -15.92 1.82 7.37
C ARG A 316 -16.15 0.35 6.98
N MET A 317 -15.41 -0.17 6.02
CA MET A 317 -15.58 -1.56 5.54
C MET A 317 -15.03 -2.60 6.50
N ALA A 318 -13.94 -2.29 7.22
CA ALA A 318 -13.27 -3.22 8.12
C ALA A 318 -13.66 -3.07 9.59
N GLY A 319 -14.52 -2.11 9.94
CA GLY A 319 -14.89 -1.82 11.33
C GLY A 319 -13.70 -1.39 12.19
N LEU A 320 -12.72 -0.69 11.60
CA LEU A 320 -11.52 -0.22 12.30
C LEU A 320 -11.75 1.20 12.85
N ALA A 321 -11.26 1.47 14.06
CA ALA A 321 -11.38 2.78 14.70
C ALA A 321 -10.00 3.30 15.13
N PRO A 322 -9.42 4.30 14.42
CA PRO A 322 -8.17 4.93 14.83
C PRO A 322 -8.27 5.58 16.20
N SER A 323 -7.25 5.35 17.02
CA SER A 323 -7.08 5.97 18.33
C SER A 323 -6.32 7.29 18.26
N CYS A 324 -5.54 7.53 17.20
CA CYS A 324 -4.78 8.75 16.97
C CYS A 324 -4.45 8.91 15.47
N VAL A 325 -4.36 10.15 15.01
CA VAL A 325 -3.82 10.51 13.69
C VAL A 325 -2.57 11.37 13.87
N VAL A 326 -1.48 10.99 13.20
CA VAL A 326 -0.25 11.78 13.09
C VAL A 326 -0.22 12.46 11.73
N VAL A 327 -0.16 13.79 11.68
CA VAL A 327 -0.02 14.57 10.45
C VAL A 327 1.42 15.02 10.29
N VAL A 328 2.13 14.45 9.33
CA VAL A 328 3.53 14.75 9.04
C VAL A 328 3.64 16.01 8.17
N ALA A 329 4.55 16.90 8.56
CA ALA A 329 4.93 18.09 7.80
C ALA A 329 6.44 18.35 7.90
N THR A 330 6.94 19.24 7.03
CA THR A 330 8.32 19.74 7.08
C THR A 330 8.29 21.25 6.86
N VAL A 331 9.22 21.97 7.48
CA VAL A 331 9.36 23.43 7.29
C VAL A 331 9.52 23.76 5.80
N ARG A 332 10.34 22.98 5.10
CA ARG A 332 10.60 23.12 3.65
C ARG A 332 9.32 22.94 2.81
N ALA A 333 8.50 21.94 3.09
CA ALA A 333 7.25 21.73 2.37
C ALA A 333 6.23 22.85 2.66
N LEU A 334 6.19 23.38 3.87
CA LEU A 334 5.31 24.50 4.21
C LEU A 334 5.78 25.81 3.56
N LYS A 335 7.09 26.12 3.55
CA LYS A 335 7.64 27.23 2.75
C LYS A 335 7.29 27.13 1.27
N TYR A 336 7.34 25.92 0.70
CA TYR A 336 6.92 25.68 -0.68
C TYR A 336 5.44 26.03 -0.90
N ASN A 337 4.55 25.62 0.01
CA ASN A 337 3.13 26.02 -0.01
C ASN A 337 2.94 27.55 0.14
N GLY A 338 3.87 28.24 0.83
CA GLY A 338 3.92 29.71 0.89
C GLY A 338 4.34 30.40 -0.40
N GLY A 339 4.89 29.65 -1.37
CA GLY A 339 5.32 30.13 -2.68
C GLY A 339 6.83 30.12 -2.92
N VAL A 340 7.63 29.57 -2.00
CA VAL A 340 9.09 29.49 -2.18
C VAL A 340 9.43 28.44 -3.24
N PRO A 341 10.21 28.76 -4.28
CA PRO A 341 10.65 27.78 -5.28
C PRO A 341 11.47 26.64 -4.65
N LYS A 342 11.39 25.44 -5.24
CA LYS A 342 12.08 24.23 -4.74
C LYS A 342 13.58 24.46 -4.47
N ALA A 343 14.25 25.23 -5.33
CA ALA A 343 15.69 25.49 -5.25
C ALA A 343 16.09 26.38 -4.06
N GLU A 344 15.15 27.11 -3.46
CA GLU A 344 15.40 28.14 -2.45
C GLU A 344 14.94 27.72 -1.04
N LEU A 345 14.48 26.47 -0.88
CA LEU A 345 13.90 25.98 0.38
C LEU A 345 14.89 25.84 1.54
N SER A 346 16.19 25.94 1.29
CA SER A 346 17.24 25.80 2.32
C SER A 346 17.47 27.08 3.11
N ALA A 347 17.10 28.25 2.57
CA ALA A 347 17.23 29.51 3.28
C ALA A 347 16.06 29.71 4.25
N GLU A 348 16.32 30.34 5.40
CA GLU A 348 15.28 30.71 6.36
C GLU A 348 14.25 31.64 5.70
N ASN A 349 12.95 31.37 5.90
CA ASN A 349 11.88 32.26 5.45
C ASN A 349 10.59 32.09 6.28
N VAL A 350 10.57 32.70 7.47
CA VAL A 350 9.42 32.70 8.38
C VAL A 350 8.14 33.27 7.71
N PRO A 351 8.16 34.40 6.98
CA PRO A 351 6.96 34.92 6.33
C PRO A 351 6.32 33.94 5.31
N ALA A 352 7.14 33.22 4.54
CA ALA A 352 6.62 32.19 3.64
C ALA A 352 6.07 30.99 4.39
N LEU A 353 6.71 30.59 5.50
CA LEU A 353 6.22 29.53 6.37
C LEU A 353 4.85 29.88 6.94
N GLU A 354 4.66 31.08 7.50
CA GLU A 354 3.37 31.57 8.02
C GLU A 354 2.29 31.57 6.92
N LYS A 355 2.65 31.92 5.69
CA LYS A 355 1.72 31.86 4.56
C LYS A 355 1.37 30.43 4.17
N GLY A 356 2.30 29.49 4.28
CA GLY A 356 2.14 28.09 3.88
C GLY A 356 1.52 27.18 4.95
N ILE A 357 1.65 27.52 6.23
CA ILE A 357 1.17 26.71 7.37
C ILE A 357 -0.34 26.51 7.36
N VAL A 358 -1.07 27.38 6.66
CA VAL A 358 -2.52 27.23 6.41
C VAL A 358 -2.87 25.89 5.76
N ASN A 359 -1.95 25.31 4.98
CA ASN A 359 -2.12 23.96 4.43
C ASN A 359 -2.18 22.91 5.55
N LEU A 360 -1.20 22.92 6.46
CA LEU A 360 -1.18 22.03 7.63
C LEU A 360 -2.42 22.24 8.50
N LYS A 361 -2.79 23.50 8.75
CA LYS A 361 -4.00 23.83 9.51
C LYS A 361 -5.24 23.15 8.93
N ALA A 362 -5.45 23.24 7.63
CA ALA A 362 -6.59 22.60 6.97
C ALA A 362 -6.58 21.07 7.13
N HIS A 363 -5.41 20.42 7.02
CA HIS A 363 -5.28 18.97 7.25
C HIS A 363 -5.61 18.58 8.69
N VAL A 364 -5.11 19.35 9.68
CA VAL A 364 -5.43 19.12 11.10
C VAL A 364 -6.93 19.27 11.36
N GLU A 365 -7.54 20.36 10.89
CA GLU A 365 -8.99 20.60 11.03
C GLU A 365 -9.81 19.50 10.36
N ASN A 366 -9.40 19.02 9.18
CA ASN A 366 -10.08 17.92 8.51
C ASN A 366 -9.99 16.62 9.29
N MET A 367 -8.83 16.29 9.86
CA MET A 367 -8.68 15.08 10.67
C MET A 367 -9.47 15.15 11.99
N GLN A 368 -9.56 16.33 12.60
CA GLN A 368 -10.38 16.56 13.79
C GLN A 368 -11.88 16.32 13.55
N LYS A 369 -12.38 16.53 12.32
CA LYS A 369 -13.79 16.25 11.96
C LYS A 369 -14.17 14.78 12.09
N PHE A 370 -13.19 13.86 12.04
CA PHE A 370 -13.43 12.44 12.28
C PHE A 370 -13.52 12.09 13.78
N GLY A 371 -13.37 13.06 14.68
CA GLY A 371 -13.49 12.84 16.14
C GLY A 371 -12.31 12.07 16.75
N VAL A 372 -11.16 12.03 16.07
CA VAL A 372 -9.95 11.33 16.52
C VAL A 372 -8.90 12.36 16.97
N PRO A 373 -8.13 12.10 18.06
CA PRO A 373 -7.01 12.95 18.44
C PRO A 373 -6.00 13.10 17.30
N VAL A 374 -5.51 14.33 17.09
CA VAL A 374 -4.55 14.66 16.03
C VAL A 374 -3.28 15.22 16.64
N VAL A 375 -2.13 14.70 16.20
CA VAL A 375 -0.79 15.18 16.57
C VAL A 375 -0.02 15.54 15.31
N VAL A 376 0.66 16.68 15.30
CA VAL A 376 1.55 17.06 14.19
C VAL A 376 2.95 16.52 14.47
N ALA A 377 3.58 15.94 13.45
CA ALA A 377 4.99 15.53 13.49
C ALA A 377 5.78 16.35 12.47
N ILE A 378 6.76 17.13 12.95
CA ILE A 378 7.66 17.89 12.08
C ILE A 378 8.94 17.09 11.87
N ASN A 379 9.14 16.61 10.63
CA ASN A 379 10.40 15.99 10.25
C ASN A 379 11.46 17.08 10.07
N ARG A 380 12.40 17.17 11.01
CA ARG A 380 13.46 18.19 11.04
C ARG A 380 14.54 17.93 10.00
N PHE A 381 14.92 18.97 9.26
CA PHE A 381 16.08 19.00 8.39
C PHE A 381 17.19 19.87 8.98
N GLY A 382 18.44 19.61 8.58
CA GLY A 382 19.60 20.37 9.07
C GLY A 382 19.62 21.85 8.71
N THR A 383 18.77 22.28 7.77
CA THR A 383 18.58 23.69 7.37
C THR A 383 17.44 24.38 8.11
N ASP A 384 16.64 23.65 8.88
CA ASP A 384 15.49 24.23 9.59
C ASP A 384 16.00 25.02 10.81
N THR A 385 15.63 26.28 10.90
CA THR A 385 16.04 27.16 12.00
C THR A 385 15.08 27.08 13.18
N ASP A 386 15.54 27.44 14.38
CA ASP A 386 14.67 27.45 15.56
C ASP A 386 13.56 28.51 15.43
N ALA A 387 13.79 29.58 14.68
CA ALA A 387 12.77 30.59 14.38
C ALA A 387 11.65 30.02 13.49
N GLU A 388 11.99 29.20 12.50
CA GLU A 388 11.01 28.50 11.68
C GLU A 388 10.25 27.43 12.47
N LEU A 389 10.93 26.69 13.36
CA LEU A 389 10.30 25.64 14.16
C LEU A 389 9.37 26.18 15.27
N ALA A 390 9.51 27.45 15.63
CA ALA A 390 8.64 28.10 16.63
C ALA A 390 7.26 28.50 16.08
N VAL A 391 7.09 28.50 14.75
CA VAL A 391 5.85 28.83 14.01
C VAL A 391 5.03 27.57 13.80
#